data_AF-A0A377D5N3-F1
#
_entry.id   AF-A0A377D5N3-F1
#
_cell.length_a   1.000
_cell.length_b   1.000
_cell.length_c   1.000
_cell.angle_alpha   90.00
_cell.angle_beta   90.00
_cell.angle_gamma   90.00
#
_symmetry.space_group_name_H-M   'P 1'
#
loop_
_entity.id
_entity.type
_entity.pdbx_description
1 polymer ?
#
loop_
_entity_poly.entity_id
_entity_poly.type
_entity_poly.pdbx_seq_one_letter_code
_entity_poly.pdbx_strand_id
1 'polypeptide(L)'
;MTDDAYIGSNITTVASKVSGYISAIEVRDNQSVKKGDIILRLDDRDYRANVARLEAKIKSSKANLESIQATIAMQQSIIQSASETWQAVKT
;
A
#
# COMPACT_ATOMS: atom_id res chain seq x y z
N MET A 1 -20.63 -58.85 2.94
CA MET A 1 -20.52 -57.64 3.79
C MET A 1 -19.82 -56.61 2.93
N THR A 2 -20.48 -55.52 2.60
CA THR A 2 -19.92 -54.46 1.75
C THR A 2 -19.31 -53.42 2.68
N ASP A 3 -18.03 -53.15 2.47
CA ASP A 3 -17.24 -52.18 3.23
C ASP A 3 -17.48 -50.81 2.61
N ASP A 4 -18.29 -49.98 3.26
CA ASP A 4 -18.53 -48.60 2.82
C ASP A 4 -17.27 -47.78 3.12
N ALA A 5 -16.40 -47.65 2.12
CA ALA A 5 -15.24 -46.77 2.19
C ALA A 5 -15.70 -45.30 2.18
N TYR A 6 -15.80 -44.70 3.37
CA TYR A 6 -15.96 -43.26 3.52
C TYR A 6 -14.69 -42.54 3.04
N ILE A 7 -14.72 -41.95 1.85
CA ILE A 7 -13.71 -40.97 1.44
C ILE A 7 -14.03 -39.66 2.15
N GLY A 8 -13.37 -39.43 3.28
CA GLY A 8 -13.34 -38.12 3.92
C GLY A 8 -12.59 -37.13 3.03
N SER A 9 -13.30 -36.45 2.15
CA SER A 9 -12.72 -35.37 1.33
C SER A 9 -12.66 -34.10 2.16
N ASN A 10 -11.46 -33.59 2.42
CA ASN A 10 -11.28 -32.27 3.04
C ASN A 10 -11.61 -31.19 2.00
N ILE A 11 -12.86 -30.71 1.99
CA ILE A 11 -13.31 -29.64 1.12
C ILE A 11 -13.07 -28.31 1.83
N THR A 12 -12.31 -27.40 1.21
CA THR A 12 -12.10 -26.03 1.68
C THR A 12 -12.55 -25.04 0.63
N THR A 13 -13.43 -24.12 0.99
CA THR A 13 -13.90 -23.06 0.09
C THR A 13 -12.82 -22.00 -0.06
N VAL A 14 -12.50 -21.65 -1.31
CA VAL A 14 -11.57 -20.56 -1.65
C VAL A 14 -12.39 -19.35 -2.11
N ALA A 15 -12.15 -18.18 -1.50
CA ALA A 15 -12.82 -16.93 -1.84
C ALA A 15 -11.83 -15.76 -1.87
N SER A 16 -12.13 -14.73 -2.67
CA SER A 16 -11.34 -13.51 -2.68
C SER A 16 -11.50 -12.74 -1.37
N LYS A 17 -10.41 -12.14 -0.89
CA LYS A 17 -10.44 -11.25 0.29
C LYS A 17 -11.03 -9.87 -0.01
N VAL A 18 -11.16 -9.53 -1.29
CA VAL A 18 -11.66 -8.25 -1.77
C VAL A 18 -12.77 -8.50 -2.79
N SER A 19 -13.76 -7.60 -2.80
CA SER A 19 -14.83 -7.61 -3.80
C SER A 19 -14.30 -7.11 -5.13
N GLY A 20 -14.68 -7.73 -6.25
CA GLY A 20 -14.25 -7.26 -7.56
C GLY A 20 -14.85 -8.11 -8.66
N TYR A 21 -14.80 -7.60 -9.88
CA TYR A 21 -15.19 -8.37 -11.05
C TYR A 21 -14.09 -9.37 -11.41
N ILE A 22 -14.47 -10.59 -11.77
CA ILE A 22 -13.51 -11.60 -12.25
C ILE A 22 -13.09 -11.20 -13.66
N SER A 23 -11.78 -11.04 -13.88
CA SER A 23 -11.20 -10.75 -15.19
C SER A 23 -10.79 -12.03 -15.93
N ALA A 24 -10.41 -13.09 -15.21
CA ALA A 24 -10.10 -14.40 -15.77
C ALA A 24 -10.29 -15.51 -14.73
N ILE A 25 -10.64 -16.71 -15.22
CA ILE A 25 -10.58 -17.96 -14.47
C ILE A 25 -9.42 -18.76 -15.08
N GLU A 26 -8.46 -19.14 -14.25
CA GLU A 26 -7.16 -19.70 -14.66
C GLU A 26 -7.09 -21.22 -14.45
N VAL A 27 -8.20 -21.83 -14.04
CA VAL A 27 -8.32 -23.27 -13.81
C VAL A 27 -9.53 -23.86 -14.53
N ARG A 28 -9.44 -25.15 -14.82
CA ARG A 28 -10.54 -25.97 -15.34
C ARG A 28 -11.07 -26.93 -14.27
N ASP A 29 -12.24 -27.51 -14.53
CA ASP A 29 -12.86 -28.48 -13.64
C ASP A 29 -11.93 -29.67 -13.35
N ASN A 30 -11.91 -30.08 -12.07
CA ASN A 30 -11.10 -31.16 -11.53
C ASN A 30 -9.60 -31.04 -11.78
N GLN A 31 -9.10 -29.83 -12.06
CA GLN A 31 -7.67 -29.58 -12.18
C GLN A 31 -6.99 -29.69 -10.80
N SER A 32 -5.93 -30.49 -10.74
CA SER A 32 -5.05 -30.50 -9.57
C SER A 32 -4.27 -29.19 -9.51
N VAL A 33 -4.35 -28.49 -8.38
CA VAL A 33 -3.67 -27.22 -8.11
C VAL A 33 -2.77 -27.34 -6.89
N LYS A 34 -1.72 -26.55 -6.85
CA LYS A 34 -0.76 -26.47 -5.76
C LYS A 34 -0.83 -25.10 -5.09
N LYS A 35 -0.22 -25.00 -3.90
CA LYS A 35 -0.12 -23.73 -3.19
C LYS A 35 0.60 -22.69 -4.06
N GLY A 36 -0.04 -21.54 -4.25
CA GLY A 36 0.48 -20.43 -5.06
C GLY A 36 -0.06 -20.40 -6.48
N ASP A 37 -0.75 -21.46 -6.93
CA ASP A 37 -1.39 -21.44 -8.24
C ASP A 37 -2.51 -20.40 -8.27
N ILE A 38 -2.57 -19.68 -9.38
CA ILE A 38 -3.59 -18.67 -9.61
C ILE A 38 -4.86 -19.40 -10.05
N ILE A 39 -5.94 -19.20 -9.30
CA ILE A 39 -7.25 -19.81 -9.57
C ILE A 39 -8.10 -18.87 -10.42
N LEU A 40 -8.08 -17.58 -10.09
CA LEU A 40 -8.79 -16.52 -10.79
C LEU A 40 -8.04 -15.21 -10.64
N ARG A 41 -8.35 -14.28 -11.53
CA ARG A 41 -7.89 -12.90 -11.48
C ARG A 41 -9.09 -11.97 -11.31
N LEU A 42 -8.91 -10.94 -10.51
CA LEU A 42 -9.86 -9.84 -10.39
C LEU A 42 -9.43 -8.70 -11.30
N ASP A 43 -10.38 -7.90 -11.76
CA ASP A 43 -10.11 -6.59 -12.35
C ASP A 43 -9.57 -5.66 -11.25
N ASP A 44 -8.32 -5.24 -11.40
CA ASP A 44 -7.58 -4.48 -10.40
C ASP A 44 -7.46 -2.99 -10.73
N ARG A 45 -8.10 -2.51 -11.81
CA ARG A 45 -7.90 -1.14 -12.32
C ARG A 45 -8.18 -0.07 -11.27
N ASP A 46 -9.31 -0.18 -10.57
CA ASP A 46 -9.70 0.77 -9.53
C ASP A 46 -8.78 0.66 -8.30
N TYR A 47 -8.35 -0.55 -7.96
CA TYR A 47 -7.39 -0.77 -6.88
C TYR A 47 -6.04 -0.12 -7.19
N ARG A 48 -5.53 -0.30 -8.40
CA ARG A 48 -4.28 0.31 -8.87
C ARG A 48 -4.39 1.83 -8.92
N ALA A 49 -5.50 2.37 -9.40
CA ALA A 49 -5.75 3.81 -9.41
C ALA A 49 -5.77 4.38 -7.98
N ASN A 50 -6.39 3.67 -7.03
CA ASN A 50 -6.42 4.09 -5.63
C ASN A 50 -5.02 4.05 -4.98
N VAL A 51 -4.24 3.00 -5.24
CA VAL A 51 -2.85 2.91 -4.77
C VAL A 51 -2.03 4.08 -5.31
N ALA A 52 -2.07 4.33 -6.62
CA ALA A 52 -1.35 5.44 -7.24
C ALA A 52 -1.75 6.81 -6.67
N ARG A 53 -3.04 7.03 -6.41
CA ARG A 53 -3.55 8.25 -5.76
C ARG A 53 -2.99 8.42 -4.34
N LEU A 54 -2.94 7.35 -3.56
CA LEU A 54 -2.42 7.41 -2.19
C LEU A 54 -0.91 7.62 -2.16
N GLU A 55 -0.17 6.99 -3.07
CA GLU A 55 1.27 7.21 -3.25
C GLU A 55 1.57 8.68 -3.62
N ALA A 56 0.79 9.25 -4.54
CA ALA A 56 0.90 10.67 -4.90
C ALA A 56 0.63 11.58 -3.70
N LYS A 57 -0.37 11.23 -2.86
CA LYS A 57 -0.65 11.97 -1.61
C LYS A 57 0.53 11.91 -0.64
N ILE A 58 1.12 10.73 -0.44
CA ILE A 58 2.31 10.56 0.40
C ILE A 58 3.47 11.42 -0.12
N LYS A 59 3.71 11.41 -1.44
CA LYS A 59 4.77 12.21 -2.07
C LYS A 59 4.56 13.70 -1.85
N SER A 60 3.34 14.19 -2.05
CA SER A 60 2.97 15.59 -1.79
C SER A 60 3.19 15.99 -0.33
N SER A 61 2.75 15.16 0.61
CA SER A 61 2.97 15.41 2.05
C SER A 61 4.44 15.46 2.43
N LYS A 62 5.29 14.59 1.85
CA LYS A 62 6.73 14.60 2.07
C LYS A 62 7.38 15.88 1.55
N ALA A 63 7.04 16.30 0.33
CA ALA A 63 7.54 17.55 -0.23
C ALA A 63 7.13 18.77 0.60
N ASN A 64 5.89 18.78 1.12
CA ASN A 64 5.44 19.83 2.03
C ASN A 64 6.24 19.84 3.35
N LEU A 65 6.53 18.66 3.93
CA LEU A 65 7.35 18.56 5.13
C LEU A 65 8.77 19.10 4.88
N GLU A 66 9.40 18.74 3.77
CA GLU A 66 10.72 19.24 3.38
C GLU A 66 10.72 20.77 3.22
N SER A 67 9.68 21.34 2.59
CA SER A 67 9.52 22.79 2.45
C SER A 67 9.39 23.50 3.80
N ILE A 68 8.65 22.92 4.75
CA ILE A 68 8.49 23.46 6.11
C ILE A 68 9.83 23.41 6.85
N GLN A 69 10.57 22.30 6.74
CA GLN A 69 11.89 22.16 7.36
C GLN A 69 12.88 23.19 6.82
N ALA A 70 12.90 23.42 5.50
CA ALA A 70 13.72 24.47 4.89
C ALA A 70 13.35 25.87 5.41
N THR A 71 12.05 26.14 5.58
CA THR A 71 11.56 27.41 6.14
C THR A 71 12.03 27.60 7.58
N ILE A 72 11.96 26.55 8.41
CA ILE A 72 12.43 26.59 9.80
C ILE A 72 13.94 26.89 9.85
N ALA A 73 14.74 26.21 9.02
CA ALA A 73 16.18 26.44 8.96
C ALA A 73 16.53 27.89 8.55
N MET A 74 15.80 28.44 7.57
CA MET A 74 15.95 29.84 7.17
C MET A 74 15.60 30.80 8.32
N GLN A 75 14.49 30.56 9.03
CA GLN A 75 14.08 31.38 10.17
C GLN A 75 15.12 31.36 11.31
N GLN A 76 15.71 30.19 11.59
CA GLN A 76 16.78 30.08 12.58
C GLN A 76 18.01 30.91 12.22
N SER A 77 18.41 30.91 10.94
CA SER A 77 19.51 31.76 10.47
C SER A 77 19.20 33.26 10.62
N ILE A 78 17.97 33.69 10.32
CA ILE A 78 17.54 35.08 10.51
C ILE A 78 17.60 35.49 11.98
N ILE A 79 17.11 34.63 12.88
CA ILE A 79 17.16 34.89 14.34
C ILE A 79 18.60 35.00 14.83
N GLN A 80 19.49 34.13 14.35
CA GLN A 80 20.90 34.15 14.71
C GLN A 80 21.56 35.48 14.31
N SER A 81 21.42 35.90 13.04
CA SER A 81 21.98 37.18 12.57
C SER A 81 21.37 38.39 13.30
N ALA A 82 20.07 38.35 13.62
CA ALA A 82 19.41 39.41 14.38
C ALA A 82 19.98 39.53 15.81
N SER A 83 20.27 38.40 16.45
CA SER A 83 20.87 38.39 17.79
C SER A 83 22.30 38.92 17.79
N GLU A 84 23.10 38.58 16.77
CA GLU A 84 24.47 39.09 16.60
C GLU A 84 24.46 40.61 16.41
N THR A 85 23.54 41.11 15.58
CA THR A 85 23.37 42.54 15.35
C THR A 85 22.99 43.27 16.65
N TRP A 86 22.08 42.69 17.44
CA TRP A 86 21.69 43.26 18.74
C TRP A 86 22.84 43.34 19.74
N GLN A 87 23.71 42.33 19.78
CA GLN A 87 24.89 42.35 20.66
C GLN A 87 25.92 43.38 20.21
N ALA A 88 26.12 43.52 18.89
CA ALA A 88 27.05 44.52 18.33
C ALA A 88 26.63 45.96 18.67
N VAL A 89 25.32 46.26 18.66
CA VAL A 89 24.80 47.61 18.98
C VAL A 89 24.84 47.91 20.49
N LYS A 90 24.82 46.89 21.33
CA LYS A 90 24.85 47.03 22.80
C LYS A 90 26.25 47.36 23.35
N THR A 91 27.30 47.09 22.58
CA THR A 91 28.71 47.25 23.00
C THR A 91 29.21 48.62 22.61
#